data_AF-A0AA39KG98-F1
#
_entry.id   AF-A0AA39KG98-F1
#
_cell.length_a   1.000
_cell.length_b   1.000
_cell.length_c   1.000
_cell.angle_alpha   90.00
_cell.angle_beta   90.00
_cell.angle_gamma   90.00
#
_symmetry.space_group_name_H-M   'P 1'
#
loop_
_entity.id
_entity.type
_entity.pdbx_description
1 polymer ?
#
loop_
_entity_poly.entity_id
_entity_poly.type
_entity_poly.pdbx_seq_one_letter_code
_entity_poly.pdbx_strand_id
1 'polypeptide(L)'
;MTIRSIDLDQSYNLQYQAQDSAIFKPLTAKVLERFLPYTCSVVLLVTSPSRGRFILKLNDRRFGFRNSPRMKFGELPWSPSIENRLRHAVERIHTGDIPDWLELLEDDLHKREQLPDVYSWEDWMWKYLHGHTIPRFYGTVRLPISTSPLHPITAFVPGFAVEYIEGTNMDSLKPGIDLPLDEAEKISDQVMDAFRSVKNEMCVLHNDVHIGNVILRATDRSPVIIDFGYVMIRKPNMSDAEWMELARQCSDISSMRAVLADGKWRRKQTPRPMSDYLGKYRTPFHFNKYVEEMPEDYRLATFERIPDTDESGAREKGFEWRTRPGVRCRE
;
A
#
# COMPACT_ATOMS: atom_id res chain seq x y z
N MET A 1 -23.63 -3.32 18.34
CA MET A 1 -22.16 -3.31 18.52
C MET A 1 -21.50 -2.43 17.44
N THR A 2 -20.44 -1.70 17.75
CA THR A 2 -19.64 -0.95 16.74
C THR A 2 -18.22 -1.50 16.69
N ILE A 3 -17.50 -1.34 15.58
CA ILE A 3 -16.09 -1.75 15.53
C ILE A 3 -15.20 -1.01 16.53
N ARG A 4 -15.60 0.21 16.93
CA ARG A 4 -14.89 1.02 17.94
C ARG A 4 -15.10 0.48 19.37
N SER A 5 -16.12 -0.37 19.60
CA SER A 5 -16.40 -1.02 20.88
C SER A 5 -15.84 -2.45 20.96
N ILE A 6 -14.86 -2.79 20.12
CA ILE A 6 -14.18 -4.09 20.19
C ILE A 6 -13.16 -4.03 21.32
N ASP A 7 -13.34 -4.90 22.30
CA ASP A 7 -12.52 -4.97 23.52
C ASP A 7 -11.41 -6.02 23.38
N LEU A 8 -10.27 -5.72 24.01
CA LEU A 8 -9.17 -6.68 24.13
C LEU A 8 -9.60 -7.87 24.99
N ASP A 9 -9.00 -9.02 24.74
CA ASP A 9 -9.29 -10.29 25.41
C ASP A 9 -10.71 -10.84 25.26
N GLN A 10 -11.59 -10.15 24.51
CA GLN A 10 -12.92 -10.63 24.22
C GLN A 10 -12.92 -11.58 23.01
N SER A 11 -13.78 -12.61 23.09
CA SER A 11 -14.05 -13.53 21.97
C SER A 11 -15.27 -13.07 21.17
N TYR A 12 -15.15 -13.11 19.85
CA TYR A 12 -16.22 -12.79 18.92
C TYR A 12 -16.54 -13.98 18.02
N ASN A 13 -17.83 -14.18 17.76
CA ASN A 13 -18.31 -15.18 16.83
C ASN A 13 -18.47 -14.55 15.45
N LEU A 14 -17.60 -14.96 14.53
CA LEU A 14 -17.55 -14.51 13.15
C LEU A 14 -18.21 -15.55 12.24
N GLN A 15 -18.74 -15.10 11.12
CA GLN A 15 -18.99 -15.97 9.97
C GLN A 15 -17.76 -15.87 9.06
N TYR A 16 -17.08 -16.98 8.84
CA TYR A 16 -15.85 -17.03 8.05
C TYR A 16 -16.03 -17.85 6.78
N GLN A 17 -15.63 -17.29 5.65
CA GLN A 17 -15.57 -17.97 4.36
C GLN A 17 -14.11 -18.06 3.94
N ALA A 18 -13.56 -19.28 3.95
CA ALA A 18 -12.21 -19.53 3.45
C ALA A 18 -12.08 -19.17 1.97
N GLN A 19 -10.86 -18.80 1.53
CA GLN A 19 -10.56 -18.44 0.14
C GLN A 19 -11.13 -19.44 -0.88
N ASP A 20 -10.99 -20.73 -0.61
CA ASP A 20 -11.41 -21.82 -1.52
C ASP A 20 -12.81 -22.39 -1.19
N SER A 21 -13.63 -21.66 -0.42
CA SER A 21 -14.95 -22.10 0.02
C SER A 21 -16.04 -21.15 -0.44
N ALA A 22 -17.17 -21.69 -0.92
CA ALA A 22 -18.39 -20.91 -1.17
C ALA A 22 -19.25 -20.71 0.09
N ILE A 23 -18.93 -21.42 1.18
CA ILE A 23 -19.78 -21.51 2.37
C ILE A 23 -19.14 -20.80 3.56
N PHE A 24 -19.94 -20.01 4.27
CA PHE A 24 -19.60 -19.42 5.56
C PHE A 24 -19.75 -20.45 6.68
N LYS A 25 -18.73 -20.53 7.54
CA LYS A 25 -18.71 -21.36 8.75
C LYS A 25 -18.49 -20.49 9.99
N PRO A 26 -19.00 -20.88 11.16
CA PRO A 26 -18.69 -20.18 12.40
C PRO A 26 -17.18 -20.21 12.69
N LEU A 27 -16.64 -19.07 13.13
CA LEU A 27 -15.28 -18.93 13.62
C LEU A 27 -15.28 -18.09 14.89
N THR A 28 -14.88 -18.66 16.02
CA THR A 28 -14.66 -17.89 17.24
C THR A 28 -13.22 -17.40 17.26
N ALA A 29 -13.02 -16.10 17.46
CA ALA A 29 -11.71 -15.46 17.52
C ALA A 29 -11.61 -14.57 18.76
N LYS A 30 -10.52 -14.72 19.52
CA LYS A 30 -10.19 -13.87 20.67
C LYS A 30 -9.27 -12.73 20.22
N VAL A 31 -9.60 -11.50 20.59
CA VAL A 31 -8.77 -10.32 20.28
C VAL A 31 -7.57 -10.27 21.23
N LEU A 32 -6.37 -10.18 20.64
CA LEU A 32 -5.11 -10.07 21.37
C LEU A 32 -4.57 -8.64 21.34
N GLU A 33 -4.64 -7.99 20.18
CA GLU A 33 -4.11 -6.65 19.99
C GLU A 33 -5.00 -5.87 19.00
N ARG A 34 -4.95 -4.55 19.12
CA ARG A 34 -5.66 -3.62 18.27
C ARG A 34 -4.68 -2.58 17.74
N PHE A 35 -4.51 -2.54 16.43
CA PHE A 35 -3.63 -1.57 15.78
C PHE A 35 -4.36 -0.24 15.60
N LEU A 36 -3.65 0.86 15.83
CA LEU A 36 -4.14 2.24 15.74
C LEU A 36 -3.29 3.03 14.73
N PRO A 37 -3.82 4.11 14.13
CA PRO A 37 -5.14 4.72 14.35
C PRO A 37 -6.29 3.97 13.64
N TYR A 38 -7.52 4.25 14.07
CA TYR A 38 -8.71 3.82 13.34
C TYR A 38 -8.95 4.71 12.12
N THR A 39 -9.06 4.10 10.95
CA THR A 39 -9.52 4.77 9.73
C THR A 39 -10.96 4.35 9.43
N CYS A 40 -11.25 3.99 8.18
CA CYS A 40 -12.48 3.29 7.78
C CYS A 40 -12.52 1.82 8.23
N SER A 41 -11.42 1.31 8.78
CA SER A 41 -11.26 -0.08 9.21
C SER A 41 -10.65 -0.19 10.60
N VAL A 42 -10.86 -1.34 11.24
CA VAL A 42 -10.10 -1.77 12.41
C VAL A 42 -9.25 -2.96 12.04
N VAL A 43 -7.97 -2.91 12.40
CA VAL A 43 -7.03 -4.01 12.25
C VAL A 43 -6.79 -4.62 13.63
N LEU A 44 -7.04 -5.92 13.76
CA LEU A 44 -6.93 -6.67 15.01
C LEU A 44 -5.96 -7.83 14.82
N LEU A 45 -5.07 -8.05 15.79
CA LEU A 45 -4.45 -9.34 15.96
C LEU A 45 -5.40 -10.22 16.77
N VAL A 46 -5.78 -11.36 16.21
CA VAL A 46 -6.68 -12.30 16.87
C VAL A 46 -6.06 -13.69 16.91
N THR A 47 -6.57 -14.53 17.80
CA THR A 47 -6.26 -15.97 17.83
C THR A 47 -7.52 -16.81 17.80
N SER A 48 -7.45 -17.96 17.14
CA SER A 48 -8.51 -18.96 17.11
C SER A 48 -7.93 -20.36 17.34
N PRO A 49 -8.60 -21.23 18.11
CA PRO A 49 -8.16 -22.62 18.30
C PRO A 49 -7.94 -23.38 16.98
N SER A 50 -8.69 -23.04 15.92
CA SER A 50 -8.61 -23.74 14.64
C SER A 50 -7.60 -23.16 13.65
N ARG A 51 -7.06 -21.95 13.91
CA ARG A 51 -6.17 -21.24 12.96
C ARG A 51 -4.90 -20.65 13.57
N GLY A 52 -4.79 -20.58 14.90
CA GLY A 52 -3.72 -19.83 15.56
C GLY A 52 -3.91 -18.32 15.41
N ARG A 53 -2.80 -17.58 15.35
CA ARG A 53 -2.76 -16.11 15.25
C ARG A 53 -2.95 -15.64 13.81
N PHE A 54 -3.77 -14.62 13.60
CA PHE A 54 -3.96 -13.97 12.29
C PHE A 54 -4.44 -12.52 12.44
N ILE A 55 -4.31 -11.74 11.37
CA ILE A 55 -4.84 -10.38 11.31
C ILE A 55 -6.29 -10.42 10.81
N LEU A 56 -7.17 -9.73 11.52
CA LEU A 56 -8.56 -9.51 11.18
C LEU A 56 -8.74 -8.02 10.88
N LYS A 57 -8.99 -7.67 9.61
CA LYS A 57 -9.33 -6.30 9.19
C LYS A 57 -10.84 -6.20 8.98
N LEU A 58 -11.51 -5.34 9.74
CA LEU A 58 -12.95 -5.14 9.72
C LEU A 58 -13.28 -3.76 9.15
N ASN A 59 -14.05 -3.73 8.06
CA ASN A 59 -14.38 -2.54 7.29
C ASN A 59 -15.81 -2.12 7.61
N ASP A 60 -15.98 -1.28 8.63
CA ASP A 60 -17.30 -0.80 9.01
C ASP A 60 -17.66 0.45 8.21
N ARG A 61 -18.56 0.25 7.26
CA ARG A 61 -19.07 1.30 6.35
C ARG A 61 -19.68 2.51 7.08
N ARG A 62 -19.99 2.36 8.37
CA ARG A 62 -20.48 3.45 9.23
C ARG A 62 -19.39 4.47 9.59
N PHE A 63 -18.13 4.07 9.51
CA PHE A 63 -16.98 4.89 9.89
C PHE A 63 -16.06 5.22 8.70
N GLY A 64 -16.50 4.93 7.47
CA GLY A 64 -15.72 5.23 6.26
C GLY A 64 -15.59 6.73 5.98
N PHE A 65 -14.38 7.18 5.66
CA PHE A 65 -14.16 8.49 5.04
C PHE A 65 -14.77 8.46 3.64
N ARG A 66 -15.90 9.16 3.46
CA ARG A 66 -16.43 9.43 2.14
C ARG A 66 -15.67 10.63 1.59
N ASN A 67 -14.56 10.39 0.88
CA ASN A 67 -13.85 11.48 0.18
C ASN A 67 -14.79 12.06 -0.88
N SER A 68 -15.60 13.04 -0.47
CA SER A 68 -16.23 13.99 -1.35
C SER A 68 -15.27 15.16 -1.49
N PRO A 69 -14.90 15.59 -2.71
CA PRO A 69 -14.11 16.80 -2.94
C PRO A 69 -14.73 18.07 -2.32
N ARG A 70 -16.03 18.04 -1.96
CA ARG A 70 -16.72 19.15 -1.26
C ARG A 70 -16.68 19.05 0.26
N MET A 71 -16.32 17.90 0.83
CA MET A 71 -16.10 17.76 2.27
C MET A 71 -14.62 17.90 2.56
N LYS A 72 -14.22 19.07 3.05
CA LYS A 72 -12.93 19.24 3.73
C LYS A 72 -12.86 18.19 4.83
N PHE A 73 -12.03 17.15 4.66
CA PHE A 73 -11.59 16.16 5.66
C PHE A 73 -12.48 16.06 6.91
N GLY A 74 -13.74 15.67 6.71
CA GLY A 74 -14.74 15.60 7.78
C GLY A 74 -15.35 14.21 7.82
N GLU A 75 -15.34 13.59 9.01
CA GLU A 75 -16.20 12.44 9.27
C GLU A 75 -17.64 12.86 8.96
N LEU A 76 -18.33 12.17 8.05
CA LEU A 76 -19.77 12.29 7.92
C LEU A 76 -20.35 11.45 9.06
N PRO A 77 -20.83 12.05 10.17
CA PRO A 77 -21.24 11.26 11.32
C PRO A 77 -22.40 10.36 10.90
N TRP A 78 -22.22 9.05 11.10
CA TRP A 78 -23.30 8.10 10.86
C TRP A 78 -24.52 8.50 11.68
N SER A 79 -25.65 8.71 11.00
CA SER A 79 -26.91 9.07 11.63
C SER A 79 -28.00 8.07 11.24
N PRO A 80 -29.06 7.91 12.05
CA PRO A 80 -30.22 7.10 11.68
C PRO A 80 -30.84 7.51 10.33
N SER A 81 -30.74 8.79 9.96
CA SER A 81 -31.19 9.28 8.66
C SER A 81 -30.36 8.72 7.49
N ILE A 82 -29.02 8.68 7.63
CA ILE A 82 -28.13 8.08 6.62
C ILE A 82 -28.39 6.57 6.51
N GLU A 83 -28.61 5.89 7.64
CA GLU A 83 -28.94 4.47 7.66
C GLU A 83 -30.27 4.17 6.96
N ASN A 84 -31.31 4.96 7.22
CA ASN A 84 -32.61 4.81 6.54
C ASN A 84 -32.51 5.10 5.04
N ARG A 85 -31.73 6.11 4.62
CA ARG A 85 -31.48 6.39 3.20
C ARG A 85 -30.77 5.22 2.51
N LEU A 86 -29.75 4.65 3.15
CA LEU A 86 -29.06 3.47 2.63
C LEU A 86 -29.98 2.25 2.53
N ARG A 87 -30.89 2.07 3.49
CA ARG A 87 -31.87 0.99 3.44
C ARG A 87 -32.79 1.13 2.22
N HIS A 88 -33.37 2.32 2.02
CA HIS A 88 -34.21 2.61 0.86
C HIS A 88 -33.45 2.51 -0.47
N ALA A 89 -32.19 2.96 -0.50
CA ALA A 89 -31.34 2.82 -1.67
C ALA A 89 -31.21 1.36 -2.09
N VAL A 90 -30.99 0.47 -1.12
CA VAL A 90 -30.74 -0.94 -1.43
C VAL A 90 -32.03 -1.68 -1.76
N GLU A 91 -33.14 -1.33 -1.12
CA GLU A 91 -34.46 -1.79 -1.54
C GLU A 91 -34.68 -1.48 -3.03
N ARG A 92 -34.38 -0.25 -3.46
CA ARG A 92 -34.47 0.19 -4.86
C ARG A 92 -33.49 -0.55 -5.79
N ILE A 93 -32.29 -0.88 -5.34
CA ILE A 93 -31.36 -1.72 -6.13
C ILE A 93 -31.91 -3.12 -6.29
N HIS A 94 -32.47 -3.68 -5.22
CA HIS A 94 -32.99 -5.05 -5.22
C HIS A 94 -34.22 -5.19 -6.12
N THR A 95 -35.07 -4.16 -6.18
CA THR A 95 -36.20 -4.09 -7.11
C THR A 95 -35.79 -3.73 -8.54
N GLY A 96 -34.53 -3.37 -8.77
CA GLY A 96 -34.02 -2.95 -10.08
C GLY A 96 -34.39 -1.51 -10.46
N ASP A 97 -34.90 -0.71 -9.52
CA ASP A 97 -35.28 0.69 -9.74
C ASP A 97 -34.06 1.61 -9.94
N ILE A 98 -32.90 1.24 -9.40
CA ILE A 98 -31.61 1.90 -9.64
C ILE A 98 -30.48 0.86 -9.74
N PRO A 99 -29.43 1.10 -10.54
CA PRO A 99 -28.34 0.17 -10.74
C PRO A 99 -27.40 0.03 -9.52
N ASP A 100 -27.18 1.10 -8.74
CA ASP A 100 -26.30 1.10 -7.56
C ASP A 100 -26.65 2.21 -6.55
N TRP A 101 -26.21 2.07 -5.29
CA TRP A 101 -26.46 3.03 -4.20
C TRP A 101 -25.58 4.28 -4.30
N LEU A 102 -24.51 4.22 -5.09
CA LEU A 102 -23.65 5.37 -5.39
C LEU A 102 -24.41 6.48 -6.14
N GLU A 103 -25.31 6.14 -7.07
CA GLU A 103 -26.15 7.13 -7.79
C GLU A 103 -26.99 7.99 -6.83
N LEU A 104 -27.44 7.43 -5.70
CA LEU A 104 -28.19 8.17 -4.68
C LEU A 104 -27.35 9.11 -3.83
N LEU A 105 -26.03 8.97 -3.84
CA LEU A 105 -25.09 9.94 -3.27
C LEU A 105 -24.61 10.95 -4.32
N GLU A 106 -24.84 10.68 -5.60
CA GLU A 106 -24.46 11.53 -6.73
C GLU A 106 -25.46 12.66 -7.02
N ASP A 107 -26.71 12.57 -6.56
CA ASP A 107 -27.71 13.64 -6.74
C ASP A 107 -27.32 14.99 -6.06
N ASP A 108 -26.47 14.96 -5.02
CA ASP A 108 -25.92 16.19 -4.40
C ASP A 108 -24.51 16.56 -4.92
N LEU A 109 -23.87 15.68 -5.72
CA LEU A 109 -22.44 15.72 -6.00
C LEU A 109 -22.11 15.37 -7.46
N HIS A 110 -22.76 16.02 -8.42
CA HIS A 110 -22.38 15.89 -9.83
C HIS A 110 -20.98 16.45 -10.14
N LYS A 111 -20.05 15.53 -10.44
CA LYS A 111 -19.15 15.45 -11.61
C LYS A 111 -18.00 14.49 -11.29
N ARG A 112 -18.21 13.18 -11.47
CA ARG A 112 -17.11 12.21 -11.62
C ARG A 112 -17.09 11.73 -13.06
N GLU A 113 -16.32 12.43 -13.89
CA GLU A 113 -15.77 11.83 -15.09
C GLU A 113 -14.46 11.12 -14.71
N GLN A 114 -14.39 9.81 -14.98
CA GLN A 114 -13.18 9.04 -15.26
C GLN A 114 -12.25 8.56 -14.12
N LEU A 115 -12.75 8.10 -12.96
CA LEU A 115 -11.96 7.22 -12.09
C LEU A 115 -12.76 5.97 -11.67
N PRO A 116 -12.21 4.75 -11.85
CA PRO A 116 -12.84 3.53 -11.33
C PRO A 116 -12.97 3.59 -9.81
N ASP A 117 -14.07 3.08 -9.31
CA ASP A 117 -14.50 3.07 -7.91
C ASP A 117 -13.45 2.43 -6.96
N VAL A 118 -12.69 3.25 -6.23
CA VAL A 118 -11.53 2.86 -5.40
C VAL A 118 -11.92 2.02 -4.16
N TYR A 119 -13.20 1.95 -3.77
CA TYR A 119 -13.59 1.49 -2.44
C TYR A 119 -13.93 0.00 -2.28
N SER A 120 -13.86 -0.81 -3.35
CA SER A 120 -14.15 -2.25 -3.30
C SER A 120 -12.98 -3.16 -3.72
N TRP A 121 -11.81 -2.58 -4.05
CA TRP A 121 -10.71 -3.34 -4.66
C TRP A 121 -9.87 -4.11 -3.67
N GLU A 122 -9.66 -3.63 -2.44
CA GLU A 122 -8.81 -4.32 -1.46
C GLU A 122 -9.33 -5.73 -1.12
N ASP A 123 -10.64 -5.84 -0.82
CA ASP A 123 -11.28 -7.15 -0.52
C ASP A 123 -11.24 -8.11 -1.72
N TRP A 124 -11.33 -7.57 -2.94
CA TRP A 124 -11.28 -8.36 -4.17
C TRP A 124 -9.84 -8.80 -4.49
N MET A 125 -8.87 -7.89 -4.32
CA MET A 125 -7.44 -8.09 -4.54
C MET A 125 -6.92 -9.30 -3.77
N TRP A 126 -7.22 -9.39 -2.47
CA TRP A 126 -6.68 -10.43 -1.62
C TRP A 126 -7.08 -11.85 -2.06
N LYS A 127 -8.16 -12.02 -2.84
CA LYS A 127 -8.54 -13.32 -3.40
C LYS A 127 -7.63 -13.80 -4.52
N TYR A 128 -6.99 -12.88 -5.24
CA TYR A 128 -6.18 -13.18 -6.43
C TYR A 128 -4.68 -13.04 -6.18
N LEU A 129 -4.32 -12.39 -5.07
CA LEU A 129 -2.93 -12.21 -4.70
C LEU A 129 -2.38 -13.39 -3.92
N HIS A 130 -1.29 -13.94 -4.46
CA HIS A 130 -0.52 -15.00 -3.84
C HIS A 130 0.96 -14.68 -3.96
N GLY A 131 1.71 -14.84 -2.87
CA GLY A 131 3.13 -14.59 -2.85
C GLY A 131 3.71 -14.66 -1.45
N HIS A 132 5.04 -14.63 -1.36
CA HIS A 132 5.77 -14.64 -0.09
C HIS A 132 6.06 -13.20 0.40
N THR A 133 5.94 -12.23 -0.51
CA THR A 133 6.22 -10.80 -0.35
C THR A 133 5.00 -9.99 0.11
N ILE A 134 3.86 -10.66 0.32
CA ILE A 134 2.61 -10.10 0.84
C ILE A 134 2.01 -11.08 1.85
N PRO A 135 1.14 -10.64 2.78
CA PRO A 135 0.43 -11.53 3.68
C PRO A 135 -0.41 -12.56 2.92
N ARG A 136 -0.40 -13.82 3.38
CA ARG A 136 -1.32 -14.82 2.85
C ARG A 136 -2.77 -14.45 3.20
N PHE A 137 -3.63 -14.37 2.19
CA PHE A 137 -5.07 -14.28 2.42
C PHE A 137 -5.65 -15.60 2.91
N TYR A 138 -6.48 -15.56 3.93
CA TYR A 138 -7.15 -16.74 4.46
C TYR A 138 -8.61 -16.81 4.02
N GLY A 139 -9.30 -15.68 3.97
CA GLY A 139 -10.70 -15.64 3.63
C GLY A 139 -11.40 -14.36 4.06
N THR A 140 -12.70 -14.28 3.74
CA THR A 140 -13.55 -13.16 4.16
C THR A 140 -14.26 -13.48 5.48
N VAL A 141 -14.60 -12.44 6.23
CA VAL A 141 -15.34 -12.54 7.49
C VAL A 141 -16.55 -11.64 7.50
N ARG A 142 -17.54 -12.01 8.32
CA ARG A 142 -18.65 -11.16 8.71
C ARG A 142 -18.76 -11.17 10.22
N LEU A 143 -18.71 -10.00 10.85
CA LEU A 143 -18.99 -9.82 12.28
C LEU A 143 -20.45 -9.36 12.44
N PRO A 144 -21.36 -10.19 12.96
CA PRO A 144 -22.76 -9.79 13.16
C PRO A 144 -22.88 -8.62 14.15
N ILE A 145 -23.71 -7.62 13.83
CA ILE A 145 -23.86 -6.40 14.65
C ILE A 145 -25.07 -6.45 15.59
N SER A 146 -26.10 -7.23 15.25
CA SER A 146 -27.33 -7.42 16.04
C SER A 146 -28.05 -8.72 15.69
N THR A 147 -28.92 -9.18 16.58
CA THR A 147 -29.85 -10.31 16.39
C THR A 147 -31.23 -9.88 15.88
N SER A 148 -31.52 -8.57 15.83
CA SER A 148 -32.75 -8.03 15.24
C SER A 148 -32.67 -8.02 13.70
N PRO A 149 -33.81 -8.06 12.97
CA PRO A 149 -33.81 -8.02 11.51
C PRO A 149 -33.26 -6.68 11.01
N LEU A 150 -31.95 -6.62 10.85
CA LEU A 150 -31.25 -5.56 10.16
C LEU A 150 -31.18 -5.91 8.68
N HIS A 151 -31.21 -4.88 7.85
CA HIS A 151 -31.04 -5.00 6.41
C HIS A 151 -29.69 -5.69 6.09
N PRO A 152 -29.58 -6.57 5.06
CA PRO A 152 -28.39 -7.40 4.81
C PRO A 152 -27.05 -6.65 4.76
N ILE A 153 -27.05 -5.37 4.37
CA ILE A 153 -25.85 -4.53 4.29
C ILE A 153 -25.40 -3.97 5.66
N THR A 154 -26.30 -3.85 6.63
CA THR A 154 -25.98 -3.35 7.98
C THR A 154 -26.07 -4.44 9.06
N ALA A 155 -26.49 -5.64 8.68
CA ALA A 155 -26.60 -6.80 9.58
C ALA A 155 -25.23 -7.26 10.13
N PHE A 156 -24.16 -7.00 9.39
CA PHE A 156 -22.80 -7.40 9.76
C PHE A 156 -21.75 -6.36 9.32
N VAL A 157 -20.60 -6.37 9.97
CA VAL A 157 -19.39 -5.69 9.50
C VAL A 157 -18.61 -6.65 8.60
N PRO A 158 -18.40 -6.32 7.31
CA PRO A 158 -17.55 -7.10 6.44
C PRO A 158 -16.07 -6.94 6.81
N GLY A 159 -15.27 -7.92 6.46
CA GLY A 159 -13.82 -7.84 6.61
C GLY A 159 -13.13 -9.05 6.02
N PHE A 160 -11.85 -9.19 6.35
CA PHE A 160 -11.06 -10.33 5.94
C PHE A 160 -10.03 -10.76 6.98
N ALA A 161 -9.59 -12.00 6.82
CA ALA A 161 -8.52 -12.61 7.60
C ALA A 161 -7.28 -12.80 6.71
N VAL A 162 -6.13 -12.32 7.18
CA VAL A 162 -4.82 -12.47 6.52
C VAL A 162 -3.77 -12.94 7.52
N GLU A 163 -2.65 -13.43 7.01
CA GLU A 163 -1.48 -13.82 7.79
C GLU A 163 -1.05 -12.71 8.76
N TYR A 164 -0.77 -13.10 10.00
CA TYR A 164 -0.02 -12.26 10.91
C TYR A 164 1.47 -12.44 10.65
N ILE A 165 2.15 -11.35 10.32
CA ILE A 165 3.59 -11.34 10.07
C ILE A 165 4.29 -11.05 11.39
N GLU A 166 4.88 -12.07 11.99
CA GLU A 166 5.78 -11.89 13.13
C GLU A 166 7.09 -11.26 12.62
N GLY A 167 7.35 -10.02 13.03
CA GLY A 167 8.40 -9.22 12.47
C GLY A 167 8.46 -7.80 13.02
N THR A 168 9.30 -6.98 12.41
CA THR A 168 9.52 -5.59 12.79
C THR A 168 9.16 -4.69 11.62
N ASN A 169 8.42 -3.62 11.89
CA ASN A 169 8.15 -2.62 10.87
C ASN A 169 9.45 -1.92 10.49
N MET A 170 9.71 -1.79 9.19
CA MET A 170 10.93 -1.18 8.69
C MET A 170 11.07 0.29 9.13
N ASP A 171 9.97 1.03 9.35
CA ASP A 171 10.02 2.41 9.85
C ASP A 171 10.51 2.58 11.29
N SER A 172 10.49 1.49 12.07
CA SER A 172 10.96 1.46 13.45
C SER A 172 12.47 1.24 13.56
N LEU A 173 13.14 0.97 12.44
CA LEU A 173 14.57 0.67 12.37
C LEU A 173 15.37 1.81 11.74
N LYS A 174 16.58 2.05 12.27
CA LYS A 174 17.53 3.04 11.77
C LYS A 174 18.79 2.34 11.22
N PRO A 175 19.03 2.39 9.90
CA PRO A 175 20.26 1.89 9.29
C PRO A 175 21.52 2.46 9.93
N GLY A 176 22.48 1.59 10.26
CA GLY A 176 23.72 1.93 10.95
C GLY A 176 23.61 2.07 12.47
N ILE A 177 22.40 1.97 13.04
CA ILE A 177 22.16 1.97 14.49
C ILE A 177 21.56 0.64 14.91
N ASP A 178 20.36 0.32 14.41
CA ASP A 178 19.63 -0.92 14.76
C ASP A 178 20.06 -2.11 13.89
N LEU A 179 20.66 -1.83 12.73
CA LEU A 179 21.18 -2.80 11.79
C LEU A 179 22.46 -2.32 11.10
N PRO A 180 23.40 -3.22 10.77
CA PRO A 180 24.54 -2.91 9.92
C PRO A 180 24.13 -2.31 8.56
N LEU A 181 24.95 -1.40 8.02
CA LEU A 181 24.62 -0.69 6.78
C LEU A 181 24.59 -1.59 5.54
N ASP A 182 25.48 -2.58 5.48
CA ASP A 182 25.49 -3.60 4.42
C ASP A 182 24.22 -4.45 4.44
N GLU A 183 23.74 -4.80 5.63
CA GLU A 183 22.48 -5.51 5.79
C GLU A 183 21.28 -4.63 5.41
N ALA A 184 21.29 -3.35 5.78
CA ALA A 184 20.26 -2.39 5.37
C ALA A 184 20.17 -2.27 3.84
N GLU A 185 21.32 -2.24 3.16
CA GLU A 185 21.37 -2.18 1.70
C GLU A 185 20.82 -3.46 1.07
N LYS A 186 21.14 -4.63 1.62
CA LYS A 186 20.57 -5.91 1.18
C LYS A 186 19.04 -5.95 1.34
N ILE A 187 18.52 -5.52 2.49
CA ILE A 187 17.07 -5.42 2.75
C ILE A 187 16.44 -4.44 1.76
N SER A 188 17.08 -3.29 1.50
CA SER A 188 16.61 -2.31 0.53
C SER A 188 16.46 -2.89 -0.88
N ASP A 189 17.42 -3.72 -1.33
CA ASP A 189 17.31 -4.40 -2.61
C ASP A 189 16.18 -5.43 -2.63
N GLN A 190 16.00 -6.20 -1.55
CA GLN A 190 14.88 -7.13 -1.42
C GLN A 190 13.51 -6.42 -1.43
N VAL A 191 13.40 -5.25 -0.80
CA VAL A 191 12.16 -4.43 -0.84
C VAL A 191 11.87 -4.00 -2.27
N MET A 192 12.89 -3.53 -3.00
CA MET A 192 12.73 -3.15 -4.40
C MET A 192 12.29 -4.33 -5.27
N ASP A 193 12.83 -5.53 -5.02
CA ASP A 193 12.41 -6.75 -5.71
C ASP A 193 10.98 -7.17 -5.36
N ALA A 194 10.57 -7.04 -4.09
CA ALA A 194 9.21 -7.29 -3.66
C ALA A 194 8.19 -6.38 -4.39
N PHE A 195 8.45 -5.07 -4.46
CA PHE A 195 7.59 -4.15 -5.20
C PHE A 195 7.58 -4.43 -6.71
N ARG A 196 8.71 -4.87 -7.29
CA ARG A 196 8.75 -5.30 -8.70
C ARG A 196 7.91 -6.55 -8.94
N SER A 197 7.97 -7.54 -8.04
CA SER A 197 7.16 -8.75 -8.11
C SER A 197 5.66 -8.42 -8.01
N VAL A 198 5.26 -7.59 -7.04
CA VAL A 198 3.87 -7.10 -6.93
C VAL A 198 3.39 -6.43 -8.23
N LYS A 199 4.23 -5.58 -8.83
CA LYS A 199 3.90 -4.90 -10.09
C LYS A 199 3.84 -5.83 -11.30
N ASN A 200 4.86 -6.66 -11.49
CA ASN A 200 5.08 -7.40 -12.74
C ASN A 200 4.38 -8.76 -12.73
N GLU A 201 4.44 -9.47 -11.60
CA GLU A 201 3.91 -10.84 -11.48
C GLU A 201 2.46 -10.80 -11.03
N MET A 202 2.12 -9.88 -10.14
CA MET A 202 0.77 -9.79 -9.59
C MET A 202 -0.12 -8.74 -10.27
N CYS A 203 0.44 -7.95 -11.20
CA CYS A 203 -0.27 -6.87 -11.90
C CYS A 203 -0.96 -5.89 -10.94
N VAL A 204 -0.27 -5.54 -9.86
CA VAL A 204 -0.76 -4.68 -8.78
C VAL A 204 0.18 -3.49 -8.54
N LEU A 205 -0.41 -2.31 -8.34
CA LEU A 205 0.26 -1.10 -7.87
C LEU A 205 -0.30 -0.77 -6.49
N HIS A 206 0.56 -0.59 -5.50
CA HIS A 206 0.21 -0.30 -4.12
C HIS A 206 -0.34 1.12 -3.92
N ASN A 207 0.24 2.13 -4.57
CA ASN A 207 -0.07 3.57 -4.48
C ASN A 207 0.01 4.23 -3.08
N ASP A 208 0.44 3.51 -2.05
CA ASP A 208 0.65 4.05 -0.70
C ASP A 208 2.02 3.64 -0.17
N VAL A 209 3.03 4.11 -0.89
CA VAL A 209 4.39 3.61 -0.78
C VAL A 209 5.15 4.36 0.30
N HIS A 210 5.40 3.68 1.41
CA HIS A 210 6.33 4.11 2.45
C HIS A 210 6.90 2.91 3.21
N ILE A 211 8.01 3.09 3.93
CA ILE A 211 8.67 2.00 4.69
C ILE A 211 7.81 1.49 5.86
N GLY A 212 6.90 2.31 6.37
CA GLY A 212 5.89 1.88 7.36
C GLY A 212 4.93 0.79 6.87
N ASN A 213 4.82 0.59 5.54
CA ASN A 213 4.01 -0.47 4.94
C ASN A 213 4.86 -1.71 4.59
N VAL A 214 6.03 -1.86 5.21
CA VAL A 214 6.92 -3.02 5.04
C VAL A 214 7.26 -3.61 6.40
N ILE A 215 6.91 -4.88 6.60
CA ILE A 215 7.34 -5.67 7.76
C ILE A 215 8.49 -6.58 7.34
N LEU A 216 9.56 -6.58 8.12
CA LEU A 216 10.65 -7.54 7.98
C LEU A 216 10.36 -8.75 8.87
N ARG A 217 10.25 -9.95 8.29
CA ARG A 217 9.98 -11.17 9.06
C ARG A 217 11.06 -11.41 10.12
N ALA A 218 10.64 -11.83 11.32
CA ALA A 218 11.58 -12.10 12.42
C ALA A 218 12.57 -13.23 12.11
N THR A 219 12.18 -14.17 11.24
CA THR A 219 12.96 -15.38 10.92
C THR A 219 14.17 -15.09 10.03
N ASP A 220 14.00 -14.27 9.00
CA ASP A 220 15.00 -14.09 7.93
C ASP A 220 15.10 -12.66 7.41
N ARG A 221 14.34 -11.72 8.00
CA ARG A 221 14.22 -10.32 7.59
C ARG A 221 13.74 -10.13 6.15
N SER A 222 13.12 -11.15 5.55
CA SER A 222 12.49 -10.99 4.24
C SER A 222 11.34 -9.96 4.33
N PRO A 223 11.22 -9.06 3.34
CA PRO A 223 10.22 -8.01 3.37
C PRO A 223 8.84 -8.52 2.98
N VAL A 224 7.83 -8.08 3.71
CA VAL A 224 6.41 -8.31 3.44
C VAL A 224 5.72 -6.95 3.33
N ILE A 225 5.14 -6.68 2.16
CA ILE A 225 4.40 -5.47 1.85
C ILE A 225 2.98 -5.62 2.40
N ILE A 226 2.52 -4.63 3.15
CA ILE A 226 1.20 -4.63 3.82
C ILE A 226 0.42 -3.37 3.47
N ASP A 227 -0.87 -3.38 3.82
CA ASP A 227 -1.81 -2.24 3.67
C ASP A 227 -2.05 -1.77 2.23
N PHE A 228 -2.80 -2.58 1.50
CA PHE A 228 -3.18 -2.30 0.11
C PHE A 228 -4.44 -1.42 -0.01
N GLY A 229 -4.67 -0.50 0.93
CA GLY A 229 -5.87 0.34 0.99
C GLY A 229 -6.07 1.27 -0.22
N TYR A 230 -5.00 1.58 -0.96
CA TYR A 230 -5.00 2.45 -2.15
C TYR A 230 -4.66 1.72 -3.46
N VAL A 231 -4.74 0.39 -3.45
CA VAL A 231 -4.27 -0.44 -4.55
C VAL A 231 -4.96 -0.14 -5.89
N MET A 232 -4.19 -0.22 -6.97
CA MET A 232 -4.69 -0.33 -8.34
C MET A 232 -4.31 -1.69 -8.94
N ILE A 233 -5.30 -2.40 -9.47
CA ILE A 233 -5.11 -3.70 -10.10
C ILE A 233 -5.31 -3.54 -11.62
N ARG A 234 -4.51 -4.26 -12.41
CA ARG A 234 -4.72 -4.34 -13.85
C ARG A 234 -6.10 -4.90 -14.18
N LYS A 235 -6.82 -4.22 -15.07
CA LYS A 235 -8.14 -4.68 -15.54
C LYS A 235 -7.98 -5.92 -16.43
N PRO A 236 -8.93 -6.88 -16.44
CA PRO A 236 -8.83 -8.10 -17.23
C PRO A 236 -8.62 -7.89 -18.74
N ASN A 237 -9.12 -6.78 -19.29
CA ASN A 237 -9.03 -6.44 -20.71
C ASN A 237 -7.94 -5.41 -21.04
N MET A 238 -7.10 -5.02 -20.07
CA MET A 238 -6.02 -4.08 -20.27
C MET A 238 -4.81 -4.79 -20.91
N SER A 239 -4.27 -4.25 -21.99
CA SER A 239 -3.07 -4.76 -22.65
C SER A 239 -1.81 -4.53 -21.81
N ASP A 240 -0.71 -5.24 -22.13
CA ASP A 240 0.57 -5.06 -21.43
C ASP A 240 1.11 -3.64 -21.61
N ALA A 241 0.95 -3.06 -22.80
CA ALA A 241 1.39 -1.71 -23.10
C ALA A 241 0.61 -0.66 -22.27
N GLU A 242 -0.71 -0.80 -22.18
CA GLU A 242 -1.55 0.07 -21.34
C GLU A 242 -1.22 -0.08 -19.86
N TRP A 243 -1.03 -1.31 -19.38
CA TRP A 243 -0.61 -1.57 -18.00
C TRP A 243 0.74 -0.93 -17.70
N MET A 244 1.72 -1.10 -18.60
CA MET A 244 3.06 -0.53 -18.42
C MET A 244 3.04 0.99 -18.46
N GLU A 245 2.20 1.61 -19.28
CA GLU A 245 2.05 3.07 -19.29
C GLU A 245 1.39 3.57 -18.00
N LEU A 246 0.33 2.90 -17.53
CA LEU A 246 -0.28 3.21 -16.24
C LEU A 246 0.72 3.05 -15.08
N ALA A 247 1.46 1.94 -15.08
CA ALA A 247 2.49 1.63 -14.09
C ALA A 247 3.72 2.54 -14.18
N ARG A 248 3.94 3.21 -15.32
CA ARG A 248 4.97 4.25 -15.50
C ARG A 248 4.50 5.58 -14.92
N GLN A 249 3.20 5.87 -15.01
CA GLN A 249 2.57 7.04 -14.40
C GLN A 249 2.46 6.88 -12.88
N CYS A 250 2.14 5.67 -12.41
CA CYS A 250 2.19 5.32 -11.00
C CYS A 250 3.64 5.24 -10.54
N SER A 251 3.94 5.92 -9.44
CA SER A 251 5.31 6.14 -9.01
C SER A 251 5.83 5.08 -8.05
N ASP A 252 5.15 3.97 -7.77
CA ASP A 252 5.53 3.07 -6.66
C ASP A 252 7.01 2.69 -6.59
N ILE A 253 7.58 2.26 -7.71
CA ILE A 253 9.00 1.88 -7.80
C ILE A 253 9.92 3.10 -7.63
N SER A 254 9.54 4.26 -8.19
CA SER A 254 10.34 5.48 -8.08
C SER A 254 10.21 6.14 -6.69
N SER A 255 9.02 6.11 -6.11
CA SER A 255 8.66 6.53 -4.76
C SER A 255 9.36 5.67 -3.72
N MET A 256 9.27 4.33 -3.80
CA MET A 256 9.95 3.46 -2.83
C MET A 256 11.46 3.66 -2.87
N ARG A 257 12.03 3.82 -4.07
CA ARG A 257 13.45 4.15 -4.22
C ARG A 257 13.82 5.47 -3.55
N ALA A 258 12.96 6.48 -3.62
CA ALA A 258 13.18 7.77 -2.96
C ALA A 258 13.10 7.62 -1.44
N VAL A 259 12.08 6.94 -0.91
CA VAL A 259 11.91 6.69 0.52
C VAL A 259 13.11 5.93 1.09
N LEU A 260 13.60 4.91 0.39
CA LEU A 260 14.79 4.14 0.80
C LEU A 260 16.08 4.99 0.76
N ALA A 261 16.16 5.95 -0.16
CA ALA A 261 17.26 6.92 -0.21
C ALA A 261 17.24 7.82 1.02
N ASP A 262 16.09 8.46 1.26
CA ASP A 262 15.92 9.50 2.25
C ASP A 262 16.05 8.91 3.67
N GLY A 263 15.55 7.68 3.86
CA GLY A 263 15.72 6.90 5.09
C GLY A 263 17.10 6.27 5.27
N LYS A 264 18.07 6.54 4.38
CA LYS A 264 19.44 6.00 4.41
C LYS A 264 19.53 4.45 4.36
N TRP A 265 18.47 3.80 3.92
CA TRP A 265 18.43 2.35 3.69
C TRP A 265 19.26 1.95 2.48
N ARG A 266 19.45 2.88 1.53
CA ARG A 266 20.24 2.66 0.32
C ARG A 266 21.25 3.78 0.13
N ARG A 267 22.54 3.47 0.36
CA ARG A 267 23.63 4.43 0.11
C ARG A 267 24.09 4.37 -1.34
N LYS A 268 24.14 3.17 -1.92
CA LYS A 268 24.55 2.93 -3.31
C LYS A 268 23.36 2.98 -4.27
N GLN A 269 23.18 4.15 -4.87
CA GLN A 269 22.11 4.46 -5.80
C GLN A 269 22.60 4.42 -7.23
N THR A 270 22.03 3.57 -8.10
CA THR A 270 22.32 3.60 -9.56
C THR A 270 22.38 5.04 -10.04
N PRO A 271 23.49 5.51 -10.62
CA PRO A 271 23.66 6.92 -10.90
C PRO A 271 22.61 7.36 -11.92
N ARG A 272 22.18 8.62 -11.84
CA ARG A 272 21.44 9.25 -12.94
C ARG A 272 22.45 9.78 -13.96
N PRO A 273 22.09 9.81 -15.25
CA PRO A 273 22.97 10.33 -16.27
C PRO A 273 23.17 11.83 -16.02
N MET A 274 24.35 12.33 -16.38
CA MET A 274 24.66 13.75 -16.30
C MET A 274 23.66 14.60 -17.12
N SER A 275 23.10 14.03 -18.19
CA SER A 275 22.09 14.65 -19.04
C SER A 275 20.74 14.89 -18.35
N ASP A 276 20.48 14.34 -17.15
CA ASP A 276 19.28 14.60 -16.32
C ASP A 276 19.32 16.01 -15.66
N TYR A 277 20.03 16.97 -16.27
CA TYR A 277 20.11 18.34 -15.79
C TYR A 277 18.87 19.18 -16.15
N LEU A 278 18.12 18.75 -17.19
CA LEU A 278 16.80 19.32 -17.52
C LEU A 278 15.69 18.79 -16.58
N GLY A 279 15.99 17.76 -15.78
CA GLY A 279 15.08 17.15 -14.83
C GLY A 279 15.46 17.44 -13.38
N LYS A 280 16.05 16.44 -12.71
CA LYS A 280 16.33 16.53 -11.26
C LYS A 280 17.52 17.40 -10.90
N TYR A 281 18.58 17.39 -11.70
CA TYR A 281 19.79 18.18 -11.44
C TYR A 281 19.66 19.55 -12.09
N ARG A 282 18.71 20.34 -11.59
CA ARG A 282 18.35 21.67 -12.13
C ARG A 282 19.55 22.56 -12.49
N THR A 283 20.71 22.31 -11.88
CA THR A 283 22.00 22.88 -12.27
C THR A 283 23.14 21.85 -12.11
N PRO A 284 24.28 22.06 -12.78
CA PRO A 284 25.53 21.31 -12.57
C PRO A 284 25.96 21.24 -11.09
N PHE A 285 25.71 22.31 -10.33
CA PHE A 285 25.94 22.34 -8.88
C PHE A 285 25.15 21.24 -8.13
N HIS A 286 23.88 20.99 -8.50
CA HIS A 286 23.08 19.93 -7.88
C HIS A 286 23.63 18.53 -8.20
N PHE A 287 24.17 18.33 -9.41
CA PHE A 287 24.83 17.08 -9.78
C PHE A 287 26.12 16.89 -8.98
N ASN A 288 27.00 17.89 -8.94
CA ASN A 288 28.25 17.80 -8.17
C ASN A 288 27.97 17.52 -6.70
N LYS A 289 27.02 18.25 -6.10
CA LYS A 289 26.59 18.02 -4.71
C LYS A 289 26.09 16.59 -4.50
N TYR A 290 25.25 16.08 -5.41
CA TYR A 290 24.77 14.70 -5.37
C TYR A 290 25.93 13.70 -5.38
N VAL A 291 26.93 13.88 -6.25
CA VAL A 291 28.09 12.99 -6.33
C VAL A 291 28.95 13.06 -5.07
N GLU A 292 29.15 14.26 -4.51
CA GLU A 292 29.94 14.48 -3.29
C GLU A 292 29.26 13.93 -2.02
N GLU A 293 27.92 13.83 -2.01
CA GLU A 293 27.15 13.22 -0.92
C GLU A 293 27.16 11.67 -0.96
N MET A 294 27.64 11.05 -2.04
CA MET A 294 27.76 9.59 -2.14
C MET A 294 28.90 9.05 -1.27
N PRO A 295 28.80 7.81 -0.75
CA PRO A 295 29.90 7.14 -0.08
C PRO A 295 31.16 7.13 -0.94
N GLU A 296 32.33 7.34 -0.34
CA GLU A 296 33.59 7.50 -1.07
C GLU A 296 33.91 6.31 -1.98
N ASP A 297 33.74 5.08 -1.48
CA ASP A 297 33.94 3.86 -2.24
C ASP A 297 33.04 3.80 -3.49
N TYR A 298 31.76 4.15 -3.32
CA TYR A 298 30.80 4.20 -4.39
C TYR A 298 31.11 5.33 -5.39
N ARG A 299 31.45 6.52 -4.88
CA ARG A 299 31.78 7.69 -5.66
C ARG A 299 32.96 7.41 -6.59
N LEU A 300 34.05 6.84 -6.06
CA LEU A 300 35.26 6.54 -6.82
C LEU A 300 35.05 5.42 -7.86
N ALA A 301 34.18 4.45 -7.56
CA ALA A 301 33.84 3.35 -8.47
C ALA A 301 32.89 3.79 -9.61
N THR A 302 32.05 4.80 -9.37
CA THR A 302 30.93 5.16 -10.26
C THR A 302 31.20 6.43 -11.06
N PHE A 303 31.93 7.38 -10.47
CA PHE A 303 32.20 8.69 -11.05
C PHE A 303 33.71 8.93 -11.15
N GLU A 304 34.07 9.83 -12.07
CA GLU A 304 35.42 10.35 -12.19
C GLU A 304 35.39 11.88 -12.19
N ARG A 305 36.43 12.49 -11.63
CA ARG A 305 36.59 13.94 -11.71
C ARG A 305 36.87 14.34 -13.15
N ILE A 306 36.21 15.39 -13.62
CA ILE A 306 36.45 15.96 -14.93
C ILE A 306 37.77 16.73 -14.87
N PRO A 307 38.76 16.44 -15.73
CA PRO A 307 40.04 17.15 -15.72
C PRO A 307 39.88 18.62 -16.12
N ASP A 308 40.84 19.47 -15.75
CA ASP A 308 40.86 20.89 -16.14
C ASP A 308 40.89 21.09 -17.67
N THR A 309 41.45 20.13 -18.40
CA THR A 309 41.60 20.15 -19.87
C THR A 309 40.48 19.38 -20.57
N ASP A 310 39.27 19.36 -20.02
CA ASP A 310 38.16 18.57 -20.57
C ASP A 310 37.71 19.06 -21.96
N GLU A 311 37.97 18.25 -22.98
CA GLU A 311 37.60 18.53 -24.37
C GLU A 311 36.07 18.51 -24.60
N SER A 312 35.29 17.97 -23.67
CA SER A 312 33.83 17.88 -23.79
C SER A 312 33.08 19.17 -23.41
N GLY A 313 33.79 20.17 -22.88
CA GLY A 313 33.20 21.43 -22.40
C GLY A 313 32.28 21.26 -21.17
N ALA A 314 32.31 20.10 -20.50
CA ALA A 314 31.48 19.85 -19.32
C ALA A 314 31.98 20.67 -18.12
N ARG A 315 33.30 20.90 -18.02
CA ARG A 315 33.87 21.76 -16.98
C ARG A 315 33.54 23.23 -17.17
N GLU A 316 33.49 23.72 -18.41
CA GLU A 316 33.00 25.07 -18.74
C GLU A 316 31.54 25.27 -18.34
N LYS A 317 30.75 24.18 -18.40
CA LYS A 317 29.38 24.14 -17.91
C LYS A 317 29.29 23.98 -16.39
N GLY A 318 30.39 23.90 -15.65
CA GLY A 318 30.41 23.84 -14.17
C GLY A 318 30.27 22.43 -13.57
N PHE A 319 30.43 21.36 -14.36
CA PHE A 319 30.51 20.00 -13.82
C PHE A 319 31.92 19.71 -13.31
N GLU A 320 32.02 19.12 -12.12
CA GLU A 320 33.28 18.64 -11.53
C GLU A 320 33.43 17.12 -11.64
N TRP A 321 32.32 16.42 -11.79
CA TRP A 321 32.24 14.98 -11.85
C TRP A 321 31.53 14.53 -13.12
N ARG A 322 31.87 13.35 -13.62
CA ARG A 322 31.09 12.64 -14.65
C ARG A 322 30.96 11.16 -14.31
N THR A 323 29.87 10.54 -14.74
CA THR A 323 29.69 9.09 -14.62
C THR A 323 30.76 8.39 -15.47
N ARG A 324 31.42 7.38 -14.90
CA ARG A 324 32.46 6.63 -15.63
C ARG A 324 31.85 5.90 -16.84
N PRO A 325 32.59 5.78 -17.95
CA PRO A 325 32.16 4.97 -19.09
C PRO A 325 31.81 3.54 -18.68
N GLY A 326 30.71 2.99 -19.23
CA GLY A 326 30.25 1.62 -18.93
C GLY A 326 29.43 1.47 -17.66
N VAL A 327 29.34 2.50 -16.81
CA VAL A 327 28.46 2.49 -15.64
C VAL A 327 27.01 2.68 -16.10
N ARG A 328 26.16 1.70 -15.79
CA ARG A 328 24.73 1.77 -16.08
C ARG A 328 24.09 2.91 -15.30
N CYS A 329 23.53 3.88 -16.03
CA CYS A 329 22.75 4.96 -15.46
C CYS A 329 21.25 4.61 -15.44
N ARG A 330 20.48 5.34 -14.63
CA ARG A 330 19.01 5.29 -14.65
C ARG A 330 18.51 5.90 -15.97
N GLU A 331 17.56 5.25 -16.61
CA GLU A 331 16.76 5.84 -17.69
C GLU A 331 15.75 6.85 -17.13
#